data_AF-R7SY02-F1
#
_entry.id   AF-R7SY02-F1
#
_cell.length_a   1.000
_cell.length_b   1.000
_cell.length_c   1.000
_cell.angle_alpha   90.00
_cell.angle_beta   90.00
_cell.angle_gamma   90.00
#
_symmetry.space_group_name_H-M   'P 1'
#
loop_
_entity.id
_entity.type
_entity.pdbx_description
1 polymer ?
#
loop_
_entity_poly.entity_id
_entity_poly.type
_entity_poly.pdbx_seq_one_letter_code
_entity_poly.pdbx_strand_id
1 'polypeptide(L)' 'ILGGMSTLAASYLAKARGSNEPEASTIRARELESYIRDLQAFVLDHGHLAGPAVGPEHEAMIARYRRRFEEIMGH' A
#
# COMPACT_ATOMS: atom_id res chain seq x y z
N ILE A 1 9.56 6.49 0.61
CA ILE A 1 9.19 5.16 0.04
C ILE A 1 7.73 4.83 0.33
N LEU A 2 7.27 4.77 1.60
CA LEU A 2 5.87 4.45 1.94
C LEU A 2 4.83 5.43 1.37
N GLY A 3 5.08 6.74 1.44
CA GLY A 3 4.21 7.74 0.82
C GLY A 3 4.04 7.54 -0.69
N GLY A 4 5.10 7.11 -1.39
CA GLY A 4 5.04 6.78 -2.81
C GLY A 4 4.21 5.53 -3.12
N MET A 5 4.21 4.53 -2.23
CA MET A 5 3.36 3.33 -2.38
C MET A 5 1.88 3.66 -2.19
N SER A 6 1.53 4.52 -1.23
CA SER A 6 0.16 5.01 -1.06
C SER A 6 -0.31 5.78 -2.29
N THR A 7 0.55 6.60 -2.90
CA THR A 7 0.23 7.32 -4.14
C THR A 7 -0.01 6.37 -5.30
N LEU A 8 0.83 5.36 -5.50
CA LEU A 8 0.66 4.37 -6.58
C LEU A 8 -0.63 3.57 -6.43
N ALA A 9 -0.94 3.11 -5.20
CA ALA A 9 -2.19 2.41 -4.91
C ALA A 9 -3.42 3.30 -5.16
N ALA A 10 -3.36 4.57 -4.75
CA ALA A 10 -4.44 5.53 -4.99
C ALA A 10 -4.63 5.84 -6.48
N SER A 11 -3.54 5.98 -7.25
CA SER A 11 -3.60 6.15 -8.70
C SER A 11 -4.20 4.95 -9.41
N TYR A 12 -3.87 3.73 -8.98
CA TYR A 12 -4.50 2.52 -9.51
C TYR A 12 -5.99 2.47 -9.16
N LEU A 13 -6.36 2.78 -7.91
CA LEU A 13 -7.76 2.80 -7.48
C LEU A 13 -8.59 3.81 -8.29
N ALA A 14 -8.05 5.00 -8.54
CA ALA A 14 -8.68 6.02 -9.37
C ALA A 14 -8.89 5.53 -10.81
N LYS A 15 -7.91 4.80 -11.37
CA LYS A 15 -8.02 4.18 -12.70
C LYS A 15 -9.03 3.03 -12.72
N ALA A 16 -9.04 2.17 -11.70
CA ALA A 16 -9.95 1.04 -11.59
C ALA A 16 -11.41 1.49 -11.43
N ARG A 17 -11.68 2.55 -10.66
CA ARG A 17 -13.02 3.14 -10.53
C ARG A 17 -13.55 3.78 -11.82
N GLY A 18 -12.66 4.23 -12.72
CA GLY A 18 -13.03 4.77 -14.04
C GLY A 18 -13.16 3.70 -15.13
N SER A 19 -12.72 2.47 -14.87
CA SER A 19 -12.78 1.35 -15.80
C SER A 19 -14.06 0.56 -15.55
N ASN A 20 -14.88 0.33 -16.58
CA ASN A 20 -16.09 -0.50 -16.53
C ASN A 20 -15.76 -2.02 -16.49
N GLU A 21 -14.67 -2.40 -15.81
CA GLU A 21 -14.13 -3.76 -15.81
C GLU A 21 -14.68 -4.62 -14.65
N PRO A 22 -14.77 -5.95 -14.85
CA PRO A 22 -15.62 -6.87 -14.10
C PRO A 22 -15.14 -7.08 -12.66
N GLU A 23 -15.95 -7.80 -11.88
CA GLU A 23 -15.81 -8.16 -10.45
C GLU A 23 -14.38 -8.27 -9.87
N ALA A 24 -13.40 -8.74 -10.65
CA ALA A 24 -11.98 -8.78 -10.28
C ALA A 24 -11.38 -7.38 -9.99
N SER A 25 -11.75 -6.34 -10.76
CA SER A 25 -11.34 -4.95 -10.53
C SER A 25 -11.92 -4.39 -9.24
N THR A 26 -13.14 -4.79 -8.87
CA THR A 26 -13.79 -4.38 -7.61
C THR A 26 -13.15 -5.03 -6.39
N ILE A 27 -12.78 -6.33 -6.48
CA ILE A 27 -12.07 -7.03 -5.40
C ILE A 27 -10.69 -6.39 -5.19
N ARG A 28 -9.91 -6.20 -6.27
CA ARG A 28 -8.60 -5.52 -6.20
C ARG A 28 -8.70 -4.09 -5.67
N ALA A 29 -9.73 -3.35 -6.07
CA ALA A 29 -9.99 -2.01 -5.55
C ALA A 29 -10.18 -2.01 -4.02
N ARG A 30 -10.96 -2.96 -3.49
CA ARG A 30 -11.16 -3.10 -2.04
C ARG A 30 -9.88 -3.50 -1.32
N GLU A 31 -9.08 -4.40 -1.90
CA GLU A 31 -7.79 -4.78 -1.32
C GLU A 31 -6.80 -3.61 -1.29
N LEU A 32 -6.75 -2.81 -2.35
CA LEU A 32 -5.93 -1.59 -2.39
C LEU A 32 -6.39 -0.53 -1.40
N GLU A 33 -7.71 -0.33 -1.23
CA GLU A 33 -8.23 0.56 -0.18
C GLU A 33 -7.82 0.09 1.22
N SER A 34 -7.90 -1.22 1.49
CA SER A 34 -7.42 -1.78 2.75
C SER A 34 -5.91 -1.59 2.91
N TYR A 35 -5.13 -1.83 1.86
CA TYR A 35 -3.69 -1.66 1.85
C TYR A 35 -3.27 -0.21 2.14
N ILE A 36 -3.96 0.78 1.54
CA ILE A 36 -3.70 2.20 1.80
C ILE A 36 -3.96 2.55 3.27
N ARG A 37 -5.04 2.03 3.88
CA ARG A 37 -5.32 2.24 5.31
C ARG A 37 -4.21 1.66 6.19
N ASP A 38 -3.73 0.47 5.87
CA ASP A 38 -2.64 -0.16 6.62
C ASP A 38 -1.34 0.63 6.50
N LEU A 39 -1.04 1.20 5.33
CA LEU A 39 0.10 2.10 5.13
C LEU A 39 -0.04 3.40 5.93
N GLN A 40 -1.24 3.98 5.97
CA GLN A 40 -1.51 5.19 6.74
C GLN A 40 -1.36 4.94 8.24
N ALA A 41 -1.88 3.81 8.75
CA ALA A 41 -1.71 3.40 10.14
C ALA A 41 -0.23 3.19 10.49
N PHE A 42 0.53 2.52 9.63
CA PHE A 42 1.96 2.35 9.82
C PHE A 42 2.72 3.68 9.87
N VAL A 43 2.41 4.61 8.98
CA VAL A 43 3.00 5.95 8.99
C VAL A 43 2.57 6.73 10.24
N LEU A 44 1.35 6.53 10.75
CA LEU A 44 0.91 7.15 11.99
C LEU A 44 1.66 6.59 13.20
N ASP A 45 1.86 5.27 13.27
CA ASP A 45 2.50 4.61 14.42
C ASP A 45 4.02 4.79 14.40
N HIS A 46 4.64 4.74 13.22
CA HIS A 46 6.08 4.70 13.05
C HIS A 46 6.66 5.88 12.28
N GLY A 47 5.84 6.83 11.81
CA GLY A 47 6.32 8.01 11.06
C GLY A 47 7.25 8.90 11.87
N HIS A 48 7.10 8.91 13.20
CA HIS A 48 8.01 9.60 14.13
C HIS A 48 9.39 8.93 14.25
N LEU A 49 9.51 7.65 13.87
CA LEU A 49 10.75 6.88 13.90
C LEU A 49 11.58 7.08 12.62
N ALA A 50 11.10 7.89 11.67
CA ALA A 50 11.82 8.22 10.45
C ALA A 50 13.04 9.11 10.77
N GLY A 51 14.19 8.46 11.00
CA GLY A 51 15.49 9.07 11.26
C GLY A 51 16.61 8.01 11.31
N PRO A 52 17.83 8.34 11.76
CA PRO A 52 18.95 7.38 11.83
C PRO A 52 18.70 6.14 12.72
N ALA A 53 17.54 6.06 13.38
CA ALA A 53 17.10 4.99 14.28
C ALA A 53 16.08 4.03 13.66
N VAL A 54 15.98 3.98 12.33
CA VAL A 54 15.19 2.94 11.64
C VAL A 54 15.89 1.59 11.83
N GLY A 55 15.40 0.81 12.79
CA GLY A 55 15.90 -0.54 13.06
C GLY A 55 15.46 -1.57 12.01
N PRO A 56 16.06 -2.78 12.01
CA PRO A 56 15.77 -3.84 11.05
C PRO A 56 14.30 -4.30 11.02
N GLU A 57 13.57 -4.11 12.13
CA GLU A 57 12.13 -4.41 12.19
C GLU A 57 11.30 -3.54 11.24
N HIS A 58 11.72 -2.28 11.05
CA HIS A 58 11.03 -1.33 10.19
C HIS A 58 11.30 -1.62 8.70
N GLU A 59 12.50 -2.09 8.36
CA GLU A 59 12.81 -2.61 7.02
C GLU A 59 12.01 -3.86 6.69
N ALA A 60 11.91 -4.80 7.64
CA ALA A 60 11.08 -6.00 7.49
C ALA A 60 9.61 -5.65 7.25
N MET A 61 9.09 -4.63 7.93
CA MET A 61 7.73 -4.16 7.72
C MET A 61 7.53 -3.54 6.33
N ILE A 62 8.48 -2.71 5.87
CA ILE A 62 8.44 -2.14 4.51
C ILE A 62 8.47 -3.25 3.45
N ALA A 63 9.32 -4.27 3.63
CA ALA A 63 9.37 -5.42 2.74
C ALA A 63 8.05 -6.19 2.71
N ARG A 64 7.37 -6.33 3.86
CA ARG A 64 6.05 -6.95 3.95
C ARG A 64 4.98 -6.17 3.18
N TYR A 65 4.96 -4.84 3.30
CA TYR A 65 4.04 -4.00 2.53
C TYR A 65 4.30 -4.07 1.03
N ARG A 66 5.58 -4.10 0.62
CA ARG A 66 5.97 -4.26 -0.78
C ARG A 66 5.44 -5.57 -1.37
N ARG A 67 5.64 -6.68 -0.66
CA ARG A 67 5.16 -8.00 -1.11
C ARG A 67 3.64 -8.03 -1.23
N ARG A 68 2.93 -7.48 -0.25
CA ARG A 68 1.46 -7.40 -0.28
C ARG A 68 0.94 -6.56 -1.45
N PHE A 69 1.64 -5.48 -1.81
CA PHE A 69 1.29 -4.70 -2.99
C PHE A 69 1.47 -5.52 -4.28
N GLU A 70 2.57 -6.26 -4.41
CA GLU A 70 2.83 -7.15 -5.55
C GLU A 70 1.74 -8.24 -5.65
N GLU A 71 1.36 -8.86 -4.54
CA GLU A 71 0.27 -9.85 -4.46
C GLU A 71 -1.08 -9.27 -4.96
N ILE A 72 -1.46 -8.07 -4.51
CA ILE A 72 -2.71 -7.41 -4.95
C ILE A 72 -2.68 -7.08 -6.45
N MET A 73 -1.50 -6.71 -6.95
CA MET A 73 -1.28 -6.40 -8.37
C MET A 73 -1.15 -7.67 -9.23
N GLY A 74 -0.97 -8.85 -8.62
CA GLY A 74 -0.80 -10.13 -9.29
C GLY A 74 0.60 -10.33 -9.90
N HIS A 75 1.63 -9.75 -9.27
CA HIS A 75 3.05 -9.87 -9.66
C HIS A 75 3.84 -10.71 -8.67
#